data_AF-A0A559QHJ1-F1
#
_entry.id   AF-A0A559QHJ1-F1
#
_cell.length_a   1.000
_cell.length_b   1.000
_cell.length_c   1.000
_cell.angle_alpha   90.00
_cell.angle_beta   90.00
_cell.angle_gamma   90.00
#
_symmetry.space_group_name_H-M   'P 1'
#
loop_
_entity.id
_entity.type
_entity.pdbx_description
1 polymer ?
#
loop_
_entity_poly.entity_id
_entity_poly.type
_entity_poly.pdbx_seq_one_letter_code
_entity_poly.pdbx_strand_id
1 'polypeptide(L)'
;MVNYENCTLEELYDVKENINREKYPDRYQAVINAIKQKKSANTINQVDTNFLEESKGFNSKSGCLKIIKYGVYTGIFYSGILFLWRLIEFLSEQIALNEFLYGFTDVVLLAFLTYFLYKKSRVASTLLLSYFLGSTLYMWFFLGKFGGIIVTAAMLLLLYAATHATYIWHARYEENDS
;
A
#
# COMPACT_ATOMS: atom_id res chain seq x y z
N MET A 1 -9.04 26.52 -26.20
CA MET A 1 -9.10 25.05 -26.03
C MET A 1 -8.07 24.66 -24.98
N VAL A 2 -8.37 23.71 -24.09
CA VAL A 2 -7.38 23.17 -23.14
C VAL A 2 -6.46 22.23 -23.92
N ASN A 3 -5.15 22.46 -23.90
CA ASN A 3 -4.18 21.60 -24.55
C ASN A 3 -3.73 20.49 -23.59
N TYR A 4 -3.83 19.23 -24.03
CA TYR A 4 -3.51 18.02 -23.27
C TYR A 4 -2.25 17.30 -23.78
N GLU A 5 -1.55 17.85 -24.77
CA GLU A 5 -0.39 17.21 -25.43
C GLU A 5 0.77 16.95 -24.46
N ASN A 6 0.96 17.83 -23.49
CA ASN A 6 2.04 17.74 -22.50
C ASN A 6 1.68 16.92 -21.25
N CYS A 7 0.42 16.49 -21.10
CA CYS A 7 -0.02 15.76 -19.91
C CYS A 7 0.45 14.29 -19.96
N THR A 8 0.89 13.74 -18.83
CA THR A 8 1.16 12.30 -18.69
C THR A 8 -0.12 11.48 -18.75
N LEU A 9 -0.02 10.18 -19.02
CA LEU A 9 -1.20 9.32 -19.04
C LEU A 9 -1.91 9.31 -17.68
N GLU A 10 -1.15 9.31 -16.58
CA GLU A 10 -1.67 9.43 -15.22
C GLU A 10 -2.50 10.69 -15.02
N GLU A 11 -1.97 11.86 -15.41
CA GLU A 11 -2.68 13.14 -15.34
C GLU A 11 -3.95 13.14 -16.19
N LEU A 12 -3.92 12.54 -17.38
CA LEU A 12 -5.11 12.42 -18.24
C LEU A 12 -6.19 11.54 -17.59
N TYR A 13 -5.80 10.47 -16.90
CA TYR A 13 -6.74 9.65 -16.14
C TYR A 13 -7.33 10.40 -14.95
N ASP A 14 -6.52 11.16 -14.22
CA ASP A 14 -6.98 12.00 -13.10
C ASP A 14 -7.98 13.07 -13.57
N VAL A 15 -7.67 13.77 -14.68
CA VAL A 15 -8.59 14.75 -15.29
C VAL A 15 -9.88 14.08 -15.75
N LYS A 16 -9.81 12.87 -16.32
CA LYS A 16 -10.99 12.12 -16.76
C LYS A 16 -11.92 11.76 -15.60
N GLU A 17 -11.37 11.41 -14.44
CA GLU A 17 -12.13 11.03 -13.25
C GLU A 17 -12.79 12.23 -12.58
N ASN A 18 -12.13 13.39 -12.58
CA ASN A 18 -12.61 14.59 -11.89
C ASN A 18 -13.41 15.57 -12.78
N ILE A 19 -13.46 15.37 -14.11
CA ILE A 19 -14.29 16.19 -14.99
C ILE A 19 -15.79 15.89 -14.77
N ASN A 20 -16.57 16.96 -14.52
CA ASN A 20 -18.02 16.89 -14.59
C ASN A 20 -18.46 16.72 -16.05
N ARG A 21 -18.87 15.50 -16.39
CA ARG A 21 -19.23 15.07 -17.75
C ARG A 21 -20.47 15.76 -18.29
N GLU A 22 -21.43 16.08 -17.41
CA GLU A 22 -22.68 16.75 -17.77
C GLU A 22 -22.44 18.23 -18.09
N LYS A 23 -21.55 18.87 -17.31
CA LYS A 23 -21.24 20.29 -17.46
C LYS A 23 -20.24 20.58 -18.58
N TYR A 24 -19.30 19.66 -18.86
CA TYR A 24 -18.23 19.86 -19.84
C TYR A 24 -18.00 18.63 -20.74
N PRO A 25 -18.98 18.23 -21.57
CA PRO A 25 -18.89 17.04 -22.42
C PRO A 25 -17.74 17.12 -23.44
N ASP A 26 -17.50 18.30 -24.03
CA ASP A 26 -16.45 18.50 -25.03
C ASP A 26 -15.05 18.29 -24.44
N ARG A 27 -14.83 18.75 -23.20
CA ARG A 27 -13.56 18.55 -22.49
C ARG A 27 -13.35 17.09 -22.14
N TYR A 28 -14.40 16.40 -21.68
CA TYR A 28 -14.33 14.97 -21.41
C TYR A 28 -13.95 14.17 -22.67
N GLN A 29 -14.56 14.50 -23.81
CA GLN A 29 -14.26 13.83 -25.08
C GLN A 29 -12.83 14.13 -25.55
N ALA A 30 -12.34 15.36 -25.38
CA ALA A 30 -10.96 15.73 -25.68
C ALA A 30 -9.95 14.91 -24.86
N VAL A 31 -10.21 14.71 -23.55
CA VAL A 31 -9.36 13.88 -22.69
C VAL A 31 -9.39 12.42 -23.12
N ILE A 32 -10.56 11.86 -23.45
CA ILE A 32 -10.66 10.49 -23.99
C ILE A 32 -9.83 10.33 -25.27
N ASN A 33 -9.93 11.30 -26.19
CA ASN A 33 -9.21 11.25 -27.44
C ASN A 33 -7.69 11.35 -27.21
N ALA A 34 -7.23 12.21 -26.29
CA ALA A 34 -5.82 12.31 -25.90
C ALA A 34 -5.30 10.99 -25.29
N ILE A 35 -6.08 10.34 -24.41
CA ILE A 35 -5.73 9.02 -23.84
C ILE A 35 -5.61 7.97 -24.95
N LYS A 36 -6.56 7.92 -25.89
CA LYS A 36 -6.52 6.98 -27.02
C LYS A 36 -5.29 7.22 -27.89
N GLN A 37 -5.04 8.47 -28.25
CA GLN A 37 -3.91 8.87 -29.07
C GLN A 37 -2.57 8.46 -28.42
N LYS A 38 -2.40 8.72 -27.12
CA LYS A 38 -1.20 8.30 -26.38
C LYS A 38 -1.04 6.80 -26.27
N LYS A 39 -2.13 6.03 -26.11
CA LYS A 39 -2.07 4.56 -26.12
C LYS A 39 -1.73 3.98 -27.50
N SER A 40 -2.12 4.66 -28.57
CA SER A 40 -1.83 4.25 -29.95
C SER A 40 -0.51 4.79 -30.51
N ALA A 41 0.12 5.74 -29.82
CA ALA A 41 1.39 6.31 -30.27
C ALA A 41 2.48 5.26 -30.18
N ASN A 42 3.28 5.14 -31.24
CA ASN A 42 4.35 4.14 -31.36
C ASN A 42 5.52 4.39 -30.36
N THR A 43 5.53 5.54 -29.69
CA THR A 43 6.54 5.95 -28.72
C THR A 43 5.84 6.35 -27.42
N ILE A 44 5.53 5.35 -26.58
CA ILE A 44 5.02 5.61 -25.23
C ILE A 44 6.20 6.02 -24.36
N ASN A 45 6.13 7.19 -23.73
CA ASN A 45 7.13 7.66 -22.79
C ASN A 45 7.29 6.66 -21.63
N GLN A 46 8.51 6.52 -21.10
CA GLN A 46 8.80 5.56 -20.01
C GLN A 46 7.87 5.72 -18.79
N VAL A 47 7.49 6.97 -18.46
CA VAL A 47 6.54 7.30 -17.39
C VAL A 47 5.16 6.69 -17.65
N ASP A 48 4.65 6.82 -18.88
CA ASP A 48 3.33 6.32 -19.28
C ASP A 48 3.33 4.78 -19.33
N THR A 49 4.45 4.16 -19.74
CA THR A 49 4.64 2.70 -19.71
C THR A 49 4.63 2.17 -18.28
N ASN A 50 5.38 2.81 -17.37
CA ASN A 50 5.41 2.43 -15.96
C ASN A 50 4.02 2.53 -15.31
N PHE A 51 3.29 3.61 -15.58
CA PHE A 51 1.92 3.77 -15.09
C PHE A 51 0.99 2.68 -15.63
N LEU A 52 1.06 2.38 -16.93
CA LEU A 52 0.26 1.30 -17.54
C LEU A 52 0.59 -0.06 -16.93
N GLU A 53 1.88 -0.35 -16.70
CA GLU A 53 2.26 -1.58 -15.99
C GLU A 53 1.72 -1.59 -14.57
N GLU A 54 1.88 -0.52 -13.79
CA GLU A 54 1.38 -0.44 -12.42
C GLU A 54 -0.14 -0.62 -12.34
N SER A 55 -0.89 -0.06 -13.29
CA SER A 55 -2.35 -0.17 -13.35
C SER A 55 -2.86 -1.60 -13.58
N LYS A 56 -2.01 -2.52 -14.08
CA LYS A 56 -2.34 -3.95 -14.23
C LYS A 56 -2.36 -4.70 -12.89
N GLY A 57 -1.93 -4.08 -11.78
CA GLY A 57 -1.96 -4.66 -10.45
C GLY A 57 -1.17 -5.96 -10.35
N PHE A 58 -1.81 -7.05 -9.93
CA PHE A 58 -1.17 -8.37 -9.76
C PHE A 58 -0.64 -8.99 -11.07
N ASN A 59 -1.11 -8.52 -12.23
CA ASN A 59 -0.74 -9.08 -13.54
C ASN A 59 0.51 -8.45 -14.16
N SER A 60 1.23 -7.59 -13.42
CA SER A 60 2.51 -7.04 -13.85
C SER A 60 3.53 -7.08 -12.71
N LYS A 61 4.81 -7.07 -13.07
CA LYS A 61 5.92 -6.98 -12.12
C LYS A 61 5.84 -5.68 -11.32
N SER A 62 5.71 -4.55 -12.01
CA SER A 62 5.63 -3.21 -11.42
C SER A 62 4.41 -3.01 -10.51
N GLY A 63 3.23 -3.49 -10.93
CA GLY A 63 2.00 -3.42 -10.13
C GLY A 63 2.06 -4.28 -8.87
N CYS A 64 2.58 -5.51 -8.99
CA CYS A 64 2.80 -6.40 -7.85
C CYS A 64 3.76 -5.76 -6.82
N LEU A 65 4.83 -5.13 -7.28
CA LEU A 65 5.80 -4.43 -6.43
C LEU A 65 5.18 -3.23 -5.72
N LYS A 66 4.28 -2.49 -6.39
CA LYS A 66 3.53 -1.38 -5.81
C LYS A 66 2.61 -1.84 -4.67
N ILE A 67 1.90 -2.96 -4.86
CA ILE A 67 1.05 -3.54 -3.81
C ILE A 67 1.88 -3.96 -2.59
N ILE A 68 3.05 -4.60 -2.81
CA ILE A 68 3.98 -4.94 -1.71
C ILE A 68 4.44 -3.67 -0.98
N LYS A 69 4.78 -2.60 -1.71
CA LYS A 69 5.16 -1.30 -1.11
C LYS A 69 4.05 -0.71 -0.24
N TYR A 70 2.79 -0.81 -0.65
CA TYR A 70 1.67 -0.40 0.21
C TYR A 70 1.59 -1.22 1.50
N GLY A 71 1.86 -2.53 1.44
CA GLY A 71 2.01 -3.36 2.63
C GLY A 71 3.14 -2.89 3.55
N VAL A 72 4.30 -2.52 2.99
CA VAL A 72 5.44 -1.97 3.74
C VAL A 72 5.05 -0.66 4.42
N TYR A 73 4.43 0.28 3.70
CA TYR A 73 3.95 1.53 4.30
C TYR A 73 2.92 1.29 5.40
N THR A 74 2.03 0.31 5.22
CA THR A 74 1.06 -0.11 6.25
C THR A 74 1.78 -0.62 7.50
N GLY A 75 2.82 -1.44 7.34
CA GLY A 75 3.64 -1.95 8.44
C GLY A 75 4.37 -0.83 9.19
N ILE A 76 5.02 0.10 8.46
CA ILE A 76 5.69 1.27 9.04
C ILE A 76 4.69 2.13 9.82
N PHE A 77 3.54 2.45 9.20
CA PHE A 77 2.49 3.23 9.82
C PHE A 77 1.99 2.58 11.13
N TYR A 78 1.74 1.28 11.11
CA TYR A 78 1.33 0.53 12.30
C TYR A 78 2.38 0.59 13.42
N SER A 79 3.63 0.28 13.09
CA SER A 79 4.73 0.33 14.06
C SER A 79 4.93 1.73 14.63
N GLY A 80 4.75 2.77 13.81
CA GLY A 80 4.84 4.17 14.21
C GLY A 80 3.74 4.54 15.20
N ILE A 81 2.50 4.15 14.94
CA ILE A 81 1.38 4.38 15.88
C ILE A 81 1.62 3.66 17.20
N LEU A 82 2.04 2.39 17.16
CA LEU A 82 2.34 1.63 18.38
C LEU A 82 3.47 2.27 19.19
N PHE A 83 4.53 2.70 18.52
CA PHE A 83 5.64 3.39 19.17
C PHE A 83 5.20 4.70 19.83
N LEU A 84 4.44 5.53 19.12
CA LEU A 84 3.91 6.79 19.66
C LEU A 84 3.01 6.54 20.87
N TRP A 85 2.15 5.53 20.80
CA TRP A 85 1.28 5.16 21.92
C TRP A 85 2.09 4.76 23.15
N ARG A 86 3.10 3.90 22.99
CA ARG A 86 4.01 3.50 24.08
C ARG A 86 4.80 4.68 24.64
N LEU A 87 5.23 5.59 23.78
CA LEU A 87 5.94 6.79 24.20
C LEU A 87 5.05 7.70 25.05
N ILE A 88 3.77 7.85 24.70
CA ILE A 88 2.80 8.62 25.49
C ILE A 88 2.55 7.96 26.86
N GLU A 89 2.37 6.64 26.90
CA GLU A 89 2.21 5.89 28.17
C GLU A 89 3.43 6.10 29.10
N PHE A 90 4.64 6.06 28.54
CA PHE A 90 5.87 6.31 29.29
C PHE A 90 6.00 7.75 29.78
N LEU A 91 5.77 8.74 28.91
CA LEU A 91 5.86 10.16 29.26
C LEU A 91 4.78 10.60 30.25
N SER A 92 3.65 9.89 30.30
CA SER A 92 2.58 10.12 31.29
C SER A 92 2.77 9.36 32.59
N GLU A 93 3.94 8.74 32.80
CA GLU A 93 4.31 7.96 33.99
C GLU A 93 3.35 6.79 34.29
N GLN A 94 2.61 6.31 33.28
CA GLN A 94 1.67 5.19 33.43
C GLN A 94 2.37 3.83 33.41
N ILE A 95 3.58 3.76 32.85
CA ILE A 95 4.39 2.55 32.75
C ILE A 95 5.82 2.84 33.20
N ALA A 96 6.47 1.84 33.78
CA ALA A 96 7.87 1.93 34.17
C ALA A 96 8.83 1.71 32.97
N LEU A 97 10.11 2.09 33.13
CA LEU A 97 11.12 1.98 32.06
C LEU A 97 11.27 0.53 31.54
N ASN A 98 11.20 -0.47 32.42
CA ASN A 98 11.26 -1.88 32.04
C ASN A 98 10.08 -2.31 31.16
N GLU A 99 8.87 -1.85 31.48
CA GLU A 99 7.66 -2.12 30.68
C GLU A 99 7.71 -1.40 29.34
N PHE A 100 8.24 -0.17 29.30
CA PHE A 100 8.48 0.56 28.05
C PHE A 100 9.47 -0.20 27.15
N LEU A 101 10.60 -0.67 27.69
CA LEU A 101 11.59 -1.44 26.94
C LEU A 101 11.01 -2.78 26.44
N TYR A 102 10.16 -3.44 27.23
CA TYR A 102 9.43 -4.63 26.78
C TYR A 102 8.45 -4.29 25.66
N GLY A 103 7.68 -3.20 25.78
CA GLY A 103 6.81 -2.73 24.69
C GLY A 103 7.57 -2.36 23.40
N PHE A 104 8.85 -1.97 23.53
CA PHE A 104 9.70 -1.65 22.39
C PHE A 104 10.10 -2.90 21.58
N THR A 105 10.12 -4.10 22.18
CA THR A 105 10.45 -5.33 21.44
C THR A 105 9.44 -5.61 20.33
N ASP A 106 8.16 -5.32 20.57
CA ASP A 106 7.10 -5.48 19.57
C ASP A 106 7.28 -4.54 18.39
N VAL A 107 7.68 -3.29 18.67
CA VAL A 107 7.96 -2.27 17.63
C VAL A 107 9.15 -2.72 16.77
N VAL A 108 10.22 -3.19 17.40
CA VAL A 108 11.41 -3.71 16.71
C VAL A 108 11.07 -4.94 15.87
N LEU A 109 10.28 -5.87 16.40
CA LEU A 109 9.83 -7.06 15.68
C LEU A 109 9.00 -6.68 14.45
N LEU A 110 8.06 -5.74 14.59
CA LEU A 110 7.26 -5.25 13.47
C LEU A 110 8.10 -4.54 12.41
N ALA A 111 9.06 -3.70 12.82
CA ALA A 111 9.99 -3.04 11.91
C ALA A 111 10.84 -4.05 11.16
N PHE A 112 11.32 -5.09 11.84
CA PHE A 112 12.09 -6.19 11.25
C PHE A 112 11.26 -6.97 10.22
N LEU A 113 10.04 -7.40 10.57
CA LEU A 113 9.14 -8.09 9.64
C LEU A 113 8.79 -7.21 8.43
N THR A 114 8.58 -5.92 8.66
CA THR A 114 8.29 -4.94 7.60
C THR A 114 9.48 -4.75 6.65
N TYR A 115 10.71 -4.75 7.18
CA TYR A 115 11.93 -4.74 6.38
C TYR A 115 12.05 -6.00 5.51
N PHE A 116 11.75 -7.19 6.05
CA PHE A 116 11.76 -8.42 5.27
C PHE A 116 10.62 -8.49 4.25
N LEU A 117 9.46 -7.88 4.53
CA LEU A 117 8.40 -7.68 3.54
C LEU A 117 8.89 -6.79 2.38
N TYR A 118 9.67 -5.74 2.66
CA TYR A 118 10.31 -4.93 1.61
C TYR A 118 11.29 -5.76 0.75
N LYS A 119 12.00 -6.70 1.38
CA LYS A 119 12.79 -7.74 0.69
C LYS A 119 11.95 -8.86 0.06
N LYS A 120 10.62 -8.71 0.03
CA LYS A 120 9.65 -9.61 -0.59
C LYS A 120 9.61 -11.00 0.05
N SER A 121 10.02 -11.16 1.30
CA SER A 121 9.98 -12.47 1.97
C SER A 121 8.53 -12.95 2.21
N ARG A 122 8.19 -14.12 1.65
CA ARG A 122 6.90 -14.80 1.87
C ARG A 122 6.62 -15.01 3.35
N VAL A 123 7.59 -15.58 4.08
CA VAL A 123 7.45 -15.90 5.50
C VAL A 123 7.22 -14.63 6.33
N ALA A 124 7.98 -13.56 6.05
CA ALA A 124 7.81 -12.30 6.78
C ALA A 124 6.43 -11.66 6.53
N SER A 125 5.95 -11.68 5.29
CA SER A 125 4.61 -11.17 4.95
C SER A 125 3.50 -11.90 5.71
N THR A 126 3.57 -13.24 5.78
CA THR A 126 2.60 -14.07 6.50
C THR A 126 2.69 -13.87 8.01
N LEU A 127 3.89 -13.74 8.56
CA LEU A 127 4.08 -13.47 9.99
C LEU A 127 3.55 -12.09 10.37
N LEU A 128 3.80 -11.06 9.55
CA LEU A 128 3.30 -9.72 9.79
C LEU A 128 1.77 -9.67 9.77
N LEU A 129 1.14 -10.30 8.77
CA LEU A 129 -0.32 -10.40 8.69
C LEU A 129 -0.90 -11.17 9.88
N SER A 130 -0.31 -12.33 10.21
CA SER A 130 -0.78 -13.18 11.31
C SER A 130 -0.63 -12.50 12.66
N TYR A 131 0.49 -11.78 12.86
CA TYR A 131 0.72 -10.98 14.06
C TYR A 131 -0.33 -9.88 14.20
N PHE A 132 -0.59 -9.11 13.14
CA PHE A 132 -1.60 -8.05 13.16
C PHE A 132 -3.02 -8.58 13.41
N LEU A 133 -3.38 -9.69 12.75
CA LEU A 133 -4.68 -10.33 12.96
C LEU A 133 -4.80 -10.87 14.38
N GLY A 134 -3.78 -11.59 14.87
CA GLY A 134 -3.74 -12.14 16.22
C GLY A 134 -3.82 -11.04 17.29
N SER A 135 -3.05 -9.96 17.15
CA SER A 135 -3.09 -8.83 18.09
C SER A 135 -4.45 -8.13 18.09
N THR A 136 -5.08 -7.98 16.92
CA THR A 136 -6.42 -7.42 16.78
C THR A 136 -7.46 -8.29 17.49
N LEU A 137 -7.47 -9.60 17.21
CA LEU A 137 -8.39 -10.55 17.84
C LEU A 137 -8.17 -10.57 19.36
N TYR A 138 -6.91 -10.51 19.80
CA TYR A 138 -6.58 -10.45 21.22
C TYR A 138 -7.22 -9.22 21.89
N MET A 139 -7.07 -8.04 21.29
CA MET A 139 -7.69 -6.81 21.81
C MET A 139 -9.22 -6.86 21.85
N TRP A 140 -9.86 -7.45 20.85
CA TRP A 140 -11.32 -7.51 20.79
C TRP A 140 -11.90 -8.52 21.78
N PHE A 141 -11.35 -9.74 21.83
CA PHE A 141 -11.93 -10.82 22.63
C PHE A 141 -11.50 -10.81 24.09
N PHE A 142 -10.25 -10.43 24.39
CA PHE A 142 -9.73 -10.50 25.76
C PHE A 142 -9.81 -9.15 26.48
N LEU A 143 -9.60 -8.04 25.78
CA LEU A 143 -9.66 -6.70 26.38
C LEU A 143 -11.04 -6.03 26.20
N GLY A 144 -11.92 -6.58 25.36
CA GLY A 144 -13.24 -6.01 25.08
C GLY A 144 -13.20 -4.63 24.40
N LYS A 145 -12.05 -4.23 23.84
CA LYS A 145 -11.85 -2.90 23.25
C LYS A 145 -12.13 -2.93 21.75
N PHE A 146 -13.39 -2.72 21.39
CA PHE A 146 -13.83 -2.58 19.99
C PHE A 146 -13.58 -1.16 19.47
N GLY A 147 -12.31 -0.83 19.23
CA GLY A 147 -11.90 0.44 18.64
C GLY A 147 -11.37 0.28 17.21
N GLY A 148 -11.55 1.30 16.37
CA GLY A 148 -10.81 1.42 15.10
C GLY A 148 -11.16 0.41 14.01
N ILE A 149 -12.34 -0.22 14.03
CA ILE A 149 -12.73 -1.33 13.12
C ILE A 149 -12.47 -1.00 11.65
N ILE A 150 -12.81 0.21 11.19
CA ILE A 150 -12.61 0.63 9.79
C ILE A 150 -11.12 0.65 9.43
N VAL A 151 -10.28 1.25 10.29
CA VAL A 151 -8.82 1.32 10.08
C VAL A 151 -8.22 -0.09 10.12
N THR A 152 -8.61 -0.90 11.10
CA THR A 152 -8.19 -2.29 11.22
C THR A 152 -8.54 -3.12 9.99
N ALA A 153 -9.77 -2.99 9.47
CA ALA A 153 -10.19 -3.70 8.27
C ALA A 153 -9.39 -3.25 7.03
N ALA A 154 -9.16 -1.95 6.87
CA ALA A 154 -8.34 -1.42 5.78
C ALA A 154 -6.89 -1.95 5.85
N MET A 155 -6.29 -1.96 7.04
CA MET A 155 -4.94 -2.50 7.26
C MET A 155 -4.87 -4.00 7.00
N LEU A 156 -5.86 -4.79 7.44
CA LEU A 156 -5.95 -6.22 7.12
C LEU A 156 -6.00 -6.46 5.61
N LEU A 157 -6.82 -5.70 4.88
CA LEU A 157 -6.92 -5.83 3.43
C LEU A 157 -5.60 -5.48 2.73
N LEU A 158 -4.93 -4.41 3.16
CA LEU A 158 -3.63 -4.01 2.59
C LEU A 158 -2.54 -5.05 2.88
N LEU A 159 -2.46 -5.57 4.11
CA LEU A 159 -1.49 -6.60 4.49
C LEU A 159 -1.79 -7.95 3.80
N TYR A 160 -3.06 -8.30 3.64
CA TYR A 160 -3.48 -9.48 2.88
C TYR A 160 -3.12 -9.34 1.39
N ALA A 161 -3.43 -8.19 0.78
CA ALA A 161 -3.07 -7.90 -0.61
C ALA A 161 -1.56 -7.92 -0.82
N ALA A 162 -0.78 -7.36 0.11
CA ALA A 162 0.68 -7.42 0.08
C ALA A 162 1.21 -8.85 0.20
N THR A 163 0.65 -9.64 1.14
CA THR A 163 0.99 -11.06 1.29
C THR A 163 0.72 -11.83 -0.01
N HIS A 164 -0.48 -11.70 -0.56
CA HIS A 164 -0.85 -12.34 -1.82
C HIS A 164 0.03 -11.89 -3.00
N ALA A 165 0.36 -10.59 -3.07
CA ALA A 165 1.29 -10.05 -4.06
C ALA A 165 2.69 -10.68 -3.90
N THR A 166 3.19 -10.85 -2.68
CA THR A 166 4.47 -11.51 -2.42
C THR A 166 4.47 -12.97 -2.92
N TYR A 167 3.40 -13.73 -2.72
CA TYR A 167 3.29 -15.08 -3.27
C TYR A 167 3.30 -15.09 -4.80
N ILE A 168 2.52 -14.21 -5.44
CA ILE A 168 2.51 -14.07 -6.91
C ILE A 168 3.89 -13.66 -7.43
N TRP A 169 4.58 -12.76 -6.74
CA TRP A 169 5.91 -12.31 -7.11
C TRP A 169 6.88 -13.48 -7.23
N HIS A 170 6.94 -14.32 -6.19
CA HIS A 170 7.78 -15.51 -6.18
C HIS A 170 7.37 -16.54 -7.23
N ALA A 171 6.05 -16.74 -7.43
CA ALA A 171 5.55 -17.73 -8.36
C ALA A 171 5.73 -17.35 -9.86
N ARG A 172 5.84 -16.05 -10.19
CA ARG A 172 5.83 -15.59 -11.60
C ARG A 172 7.08 -14.82 -12.02
N TYR A 173 7.74 -14.11 -11.10
CA TYR A 173 8.75 -13.12 -11.46
C TYR A 173 10.14 -13.41 -10.89
N GLU A 174 10.27 -14.24 -9.85
CA GLU A 174 11.59 -14.56 -9.27
C GLU A 174 12.43 -15.47 -10.18
N GLU A 175 11.84 -16.49 -10.80
CA GLU A 175 12.55 -17.42 -11.70
C GLU A 175 13.08 -16.76 -12.99
N ASN A 176 12.54 -15.59 -13.36
CA ASN A 176 12.94 -14.87 -14.57
C ASN A 176 14.05 -13.84 -14.33
N ASP A 177 14.47 -13.63 -13.08
CA ASP A 177 15.51 -12.67 -12.69
C ASP A 177 16.84 -13.36 -12.28
N SER A 178 16.90 -14.69 -12.30
CA SER A 178 18.09 -15.52 -12.01
C SER A 178 18.72 -16.09 -13.27
#